data_AF-A0A432U843-F1
#
_entry.id   AF-A0A432U843-F1
#
_cell.length_a   1.000
_cell.length_b   1.000
_cell.length_c   1.000
_cell.angle_alpha   90.00
_cell.angle_beta   90.00
_cell.angle_gamma   90.00
#
_symmetry.space_group_name_H-M   'P 1'
#
loop_
_entity.id
_entity.type
_entity.pdbx_description
1 polymer ?
#
loop_
_entity_poly.entity_id
_entity_poly.type
_entity_poly.pdbx_seq_one_letter_code
_entity_poly.pdbx_strand_id
1 'polypeptide(L)' 'MSNKDETVLSNEHTPLFANESGPIKEVHAFWLAGMSCDGCSIAAVGAKNPSVEQLIHQQIPGLPKIILHHP' A
#
# COMPACT_ATOMS: atom_id res chain seq x y z
N MET A 1 -14.82 -31.64 35.90
CA MET A 1 -14.95 -30.34 35.22
C MET A 1 -13.54 -29.84 34.90
N SER A 2 -13.10 -29.98 33.64
CA SER A 2 -11.80 -29.49 33.19
C SER A 2 -11.91 -28.00 32.93
N ASN A 3 -11.18 -27.18 33.71
CA ASN A 3 -11.03 -25.76 33.43
C ASN A 3 -10.33 -25.62 32.07
N LYS A 4 -10.99 -24.95 31.12
CA LYS A 4 -10.35 -24.48 29.90
C LYS A 4 -9.65 -23.20 30.26
N ASP A 5 -8.32 -23.24 30.30
CA ASP A 5 -7.50 -22.02 30.27
C ASP A 5 -7.77 -21.35 28.93
N GLU A 6 -8.58 -20.30 28.95
CA GLU A 6 -8.83 -19.45 27.79
C GLU A 6 -7.55 -18.65 27.51
N THR A 7 -6.77 -19.12 26.54
CA THR A 7 -5.64 -18.38 26.00
C THR A 7 -6.18 -17.10 25.37
N VAL A 8 -6.08 -15.98 26.09
CA VAL A 8 -6.41 -14.66 25.55
C VAL A 8 -5.46 -14.41 24.38
N LEU A 9 -6.01 -14.36 23.16
CA LEU A 9 -5.26 -13.99 21.97
C LEU A 9 -4.91 -12.49 22.09
N SER A 10 -3.81 -12.18 22.77
CA SER A 10 -3.28 -10.83 22.79
C SER A 10 -2.53 -10.58 21.47
N ASN A 11 -2.95 -9.56 20.74
CA ASN A 11 -2.31 -9.11 19.50
C ASN A 11 -0.94 -8.44 19.75
N GLU A 12 -0.23 -8.74 20.84
CA GLU A 12 1.03 -8.10 21.21
C GLU A 12 2.15 -8.32 20.17
N HIS A 13 2.02 -9.37 19.34
CA HIS A 13 2.95 -9.68 18.25
C HIS A 13 2.41 -9.30 16.87
N THR A 14 1.17 -8.82 16.79
CA THR A 14 0.59 -8.36 15.54
C THR A 14 1.10 -6.94 15.30
N PRO A 15 1.89 -6.69 14.25
CA PRO A 15 2.33 -5.34 13.96
C PRO A 15 1.08 -4.48 13.77
N LEU A 16 1.04 -3.32 14.44
CA LEU A 16 -0.01 -2.35 14.18
C LEU A 16 0.07 -1.96 12.71
N PHE A 17 -0.88 -2.39 11.90
CA PHE A 17 -0.92 -1.98 10.50
C PHE A 17 -1.29 -0.49 10.46
N ALA A 18 -0.72 0.26 9.50
CA ALA A 18 -0.84 1.72 9.46
C ALA A 18 -2.30 2.22 9.41
N ASN A 19 -3.24 1.38 8.97
CA ASN A 19 -4.68 1.64 8.95
C ASN A 19 -5.38 1.47 10.31
N GLU A 20 -4.77 0.78 11.28
CA GLU A 20 -5.32 0.59 12.63
C GLU A 20 -5.18 1.84 13.50
N SER A 21 -4.23 2.72 13.16
CA SER A 21 -4.01 4.02 13.81
C SER A 21 -4.87 5.15 13.21
N GLY A 22 -5.70 4.84 12.22
CA GLY A 22 -6.52 5.80 11.47
C GLY A 22 -6.23 5.80 9.96
N PRO A 23 -6.88 6.69 9.19
CA PRO A 23 -6.72 6.72 7.74
C PRO A 23 -5.30 7.13 7.34
N ILE A 24 -4.68 6.33 6.47
CA ILE A 24 -3.38 6.62 5.88
C ILE A 24 -3.54 7.87 4.99
N LYS A 25 -2.73 8.90 5.23
CA LYS A 25 -2.80 10.17 4.52
C LYS A 25 -1.87 10.24 3.31
N GLU A 26 -0.72 9.58 3.41
CA GLU A 26 0.35 9.64 2.41
C GLU A 26 1.03 8.26 2.28
N VAL A 27 1.35 7.89 1.05
CA VAL A 27 2.02 6.63 0.69
C VAL A 27 3.20 6.96 -0.21
N HIS A 28 4.40 6.52 0.18
CA HIS A 28 5.58 6.56 -0.66
C HIS A 28 5.74 5.24 -1.41
N ALA A 29 5.62 5.27 -2.72
CA ALA A 29 5.82 4.13 -3.59
C ALA A 29 7.22 4.20 -4.20
N PHE A 30 8.12 3.29 -3.81
CA PHE A 30 9.46 3.20 -4.38
C PHE A 30 9.46 2.25 -5.57
N TRP A 31 9.64 2.81 -6.76
CA TRP A 31 9.72 2.07 -8.01
C TRP A 31 11.16 1.64 -8.26
N LEU A 32 11.46 0.38 -7.98
CA LEU A 32 12.80 -0.17 -8.17
C LEU A 32 12.91 -0.79 -9.57
N ALA A 33 13.79 -0.24 -10.41
CA ALA A 33 14.22 -0.83 -11.68
C ALA A 33 15.56 -1.57 -11.48
N GLY A 34 15.88 -2.56 -12.32
CA GLY A 34 17.25 -3.14 -12.28
C GLY A 34 17.47 -4.57 -12.80
N MET A 35 16.44 -5.36 -13.10
CA MET A 35 16.62 -6.75 -13.62
C MET A 35 15.70 -7.13 -14.78
N SER A 36 14.92 -6.19 -15.32
CA SER A 36 13.95 -6.46 -16.39
C SER A 36 14.11 -5.46 -17.54
N CYS A 37 13.41 -5.70 -18.64
CA CYS A 37 13.39 -4.83 -19.83
C CYS A 37 12.49 -3.59 -19.67
N ASP A 38 12.16 -3.20 -18.43
CA ASP A 38 11.21 -2.13 -18.08
C ASP A 38 9.79 -2.30 -18.67
N GLY A 39 9.45 -3.48 -19.21
CA GLY A 39 8.15 -3.75 -19.82
C GLY A 39 6.98 -3.57 -18.84
N CYS A 40 7.16 -3.93 -17.57
CA CYS A 40 6.15 -3.70 -16.52
C CYS A 40 5.96 -2.21 -16.24
N SER A 41 7.02 -1.41 -16.34
CA SER A 41 6.95 0.05 -16.17
C SER A 41 6.18 0.69 -17.30
N ILE A 42 6.49 0.31 -18.54
CA ILE A 42 5.74 0.76 -19.72
C ILE A 42 4.27 0.35 -19.64
N ALA A 43 3.98 -0.87 -19.21
CA ALA A 43 2.61 -1.34 -19.04
C ALA A 43 1.86 -0.54 -17.96
N ALA A 44 2.51 -0.26 -16.82
CA ALA A 44 1.91 0.48 -15.72
C ALA A 44 1.60 1.93 -16.10
N VAL A 45 2.52 2.66 -16.75
CA VAL A 45 2.23 4.03 -17.24
C VAL A 45 1.20 4.05 -18.37
N GLY A 46 1.01 2.94 -19.09
CA GLY A 46 -0.05 2.79 -20.08
C GLY A 46 -1.45 2.50 -19.50
N ALA A 47 -1.57 2.29 -18.18
CA ALA A 47 -2.85 2.01 -17.54
C ALA A 47 -3.82 3.20 -17.66
N LYS A 48 -5.12 2.91 -17.82
CA LYS A 48 -6.17 3.94 -17.95
C LYS A 48 -7.28 3.85 -16.91
N ASN A 49 -7.29 2.81 -16.06
CA ASN A 49 -8.39 2.55 -15.13
C ASN A 49 -7.87 1.99 -13.79
N PRO A 50 -7.32 2.82 -12.90
CA PRO A 50 -6.96 4.23 -13.09
C PRO A 50 -5.61 4.41 -13.81
N SER A 51 -5.34 5.62 -14.33
CA SER A 51 -4.01 5.97 -14.84
C SER A 51 -3.04 6.32 -13.71
N VAL A 52 -1.74 6.22 -13.99
CA VAL A 52 -0.69 6.59 -13.02
C VAL A 52 -0.72 8.09 -12.71
N GLU A 53 -1.00 8.91 -13.71
CA GLU A 53 -1.13 10.36 -13.58
C GLU A 53 -2.31 10.72 -12.67
N GLN A 54 -3.45 10.02 -12.80
CA GLN A 54 -4.61 10.24 -11.93
C GLN A 54 -4.29 9.95 -10.46
N LEU A 55 -3.44 8.94 -10.19
CA LEU A 55 -2.97 8.60 -8.85
C LEU A 55 -2.06 9.69 -8.28
N ILE A 56 -1.05 10.13 -9.04
CA ILE A 56 -0.06 11.12 -8.58
C ILE A 56 -0.70 12.52 -8.44
N HIS A 57 -1.66 12.86 -9.31
CA HIS A 57 -2.40 14.12 -9.25
C HIS A 57 -3.60 14.10 -8.29
N GLN A 58 -3.81 13.00 -7.55
CA GLN A 58 -4.89 12.88 -6.56
C GLN A 58 -6.29 13.14 -7.16
N GLN A 59 -6.51 12.72 -8.40
CA GLN A 59 -7.79 12.95 -9.07
C GLN A 59 -8.88 11.99 -8.62
N ILE A 60 -8.53 10.96 -7.85
CA ILE A 60 -9.44 9.93 -7.39
C ILE A 60 -9.79 10.16 -5.92
N PRO A 61 -11.07 10.38 -5.59
CA PRO A 61 -11.48 10.66 -4.22
C PRO A 61 -11.29 9.43 -3.32
N GLY A 62 -10.91 9.67 -2.06
CA GLY A 62 -10.77 8.63 -1.03
C GLY A 62 -9.43 7.89 -1.04
N LEU A 63 -8.52 8.20 -1.97
CA LEU A 63 -7.16 7.67 -1.96
C LEU A 63 -6.21 8.58 -1.15
N PRO A 64 -5.20 7.99 -0.47
CA PRO A 64 -4.11 8.75 0.13
C PRO A 64 -3.29 9.47 -0.95
N LYS A 65 -2.56 10.51 -0.55
CA LYS A 65 -1.55 11.12 -1.40
C LYS A 65 -0.48 10.10 -1.75
N ILE A 66 -0.23 9.89 -3.04
CA ILE A 66 0.80 8.97 -3.51
C ILE A 66 2.01 9.77 -3.96
N ILE A 67 3.17 9.49 -3.38
CA ILE A 67 4.47 10.00 -3.81
C ILE A 67 5.23 8.85 -4.46
N LEU A 68 5.33 8.91 -5.78
CA LEU A 68 6.05 7.92 -6.56
C LEU A 68 7.52 8.31 -6.67
N HIS A 69 8.40 7.50 -6.10
CA HIS A 69 9.85 7.60 -6.24
C HIS A 69 10.27 6.65 -7.36
N HIS A 70 10.53 7.18 -8.54
CA HIS A 70 11.07 6.44 -9.68
C HIS A 70 12.46 7.00 -10.04
N PRO A 71 13.46 6.14 -10.33
CA PRO A 71 14.79 6.58 -10.77
C PRO A 71 14.78 7.28 -12.14
#